data_AF-A0A7W1DRZ5-F1
#
_entry.id   AF-A0A7W1DRZ5-F1
#
_cell.length_a   1.000
_cell.length_b   1.000
_cell.length_c   1.000
_cell.angle_alpha   90.00
_cell.angle_beta   90.00
_cell.angle_gamma   90.00
#
_symmetry.space_group_name_H-M   'P 1'
#
loop_
_entity.id
_entity.type
_entity.pdbx_description
1 polymer ?
#
loop_
_entity_poly.entity_id
_entity_poly.type
_entity_poly.pdbx_seq_one_letter_code
_entity_poly.pdbx_strand_id
1 'polypeptide(L)'
;MVEWQNHVVSTQNSLRTLAELTGGIAVVNQNDFRKALQKIDAETSDYYIVGFYSNNPDPLKKRRKIEVRVKRSGMNVFHKTFYTLRPPDSKK
;
A
#
# COMPACT_ATOMS: atom_id res chain seq x y z
N MET A 1 20.47 -25.76 7.08
CA MET A 1 20.67 -24.81 5.96
C MET A 1 19.35 -24.32 5.35
N VAL A 2 18.31 -25.17 5.27
CA VAL A 2 16.96 -24.80 4.75
C VAL A 2 16.17 -23.87 5.69
N GLU A 3 16.28 -24.05 7.02
CA GLU A 3 15.56 -23.20 7.99
C GLU A 3 15.90 -21.71 7.91
N TRP A 4 17.17 -21.36 7.70
CA TRP A 4 17.60 -19.97 7.62
C TRP A 4 17.00 -19.27 6.39
N GLN A 5 17.00 -19.95 5.24
CA GLN A 5 16.37 -19.41 4.03
C GLN A 5 14.86 -19.23 4.21
N ASN A 6 14.19 -20.19 4.85
CA ASN A 6 12.76 -20.08 5.15
C ASN A 6 12.46 -18.90 6.10
N HIS A 7 13.33 -18.66 7.08
CA HIS A 7 13.20 -17.52 7.99
C HIS A 7 13.37 -16.17 7.26
N VAL A 8 14.37 -16.06 6.38
CA VAL A 8 14.59 -14.85 5.57
C VAL A 8 13.42 -14.59 4.62
N VAL A 9 12.89 -15.62 3.96
CA VAL A 9 11.72 -15.47 3.08
C VAL A 9 10.48 -15.06 3.86
N SER A 10 10.24 -15.68 5.02
CA SER A 10 9.08 -15.38 5.87
C SER A 10 9.08 -13.92 6.38
N THR A 11 10.24 -13.45 6.83
CA THR A 11 10.40 -12.06 7.32
C THR A 11 10.23 -11.04 6.20
N GLN A 12 10.74 -11.30 5.00
CA GLN A 12 10.56 -10.41 3.84
C GLN A 12 9.15 -10.45 3.25
N ASN A 13 8.46 -11.60 3.28
CA ASN A 13 7.09 -11.72 2.77
C ASN A 13 6.12 -10.82 3.53
N SER A 14 6.27 -10.70 4.85
CA SER A 14 5.44 -9.80 5.66
C SER A 14 5.59 -8.34 5.23
N LEU A 15 6.82 -7.90 4.95
CA LEU A 15 7.10 -6.54 4.47
C LEU A 15 6.57 -6.32 3.05
N ARG A 16 6.64 -7.33 2.18
CA ARG A 16 6.07 -7.26 0.83
C ARG A 16 4.55 -7.04 0.89
N THR A 17 3.86 -7.83 1.70
CA THR A 17 2.40 -7.68 1.88
C THR A 17 2.04 -6.30 2.41
N LEU A 18 2.82 -5.76 3.36
CA LEU A 18 2.57 -4.41 3.88
C LEU A 18 2.75 -3.33 2.82
N ALA A 19 3.81 -3.41 2.00
CA ALA A 19 4.03 -2.47 0.90
C ALA A 19 2.87 -2.50 -0.11
N GLU A 20 2.40 -3.70 -0.48
CA GLU A 20 1.26 -3.84 -1.40
C GLU A 20 -0.04 -3.24 -0.83
N LEU A 21 -0.31 -3.44 0.46
CA LEU A 21 -1.52 -2.90 1.13
C LEU A 21 -1.50 -1.38 1.27
N THR A 22 -0.32 -0.76 1.33
CA THR A 22 -0.18 0.70 1.37
C THR A 22 -0.15 1.35 -0.01
N GLY A 23 -0.11 0.54 -1.08
CA GLY A 23 0.05 0.99 -2.46
C GLY A 23 1.49 1.35 -2.83
N GLY A 24 2.47 0.86 -2.07
CA GLY A 24 3.90 0.98 -2.37
C GLY A 24 4.45 -0.26 -3.09
N ILE A 25 5.76 -0.26 -3.32
CA ILE A 25 6.50 -1.38 -3.92
C ILE A 25 7.46 -1.96 -2.89
N ALA A 26 7.58 -3.28 -2.84
CA ALA A 26 8.69 -3.95 -2.17
C ALA A 26 9.76 -4.35 -3.18
N VAL A 27 10.97 -3.83 -2.99
CA VAL A 27 12.18 -4.24 -3.72
C VAL A 27 12.99 -5.12 -2.78
N VAL A 28 13.04 -6.42 -3.05
CA VAL A 28 13.74 -7.39 -2.21
C VAL A 28 14.58 -8.33 -3.08
N ASN A 29 15.75 -8.70 -2.57
CA ASN A 29 16.69 -9.62 -3.22
C ASN A 29 17.00 -9.25 -4.70
N GLN A 30 17.18 -7.96 -4.97
CA GLN A 30 17.64 -7.45 -6.27
C GLN A 30 19.04 -6.88 -6.15
N ASN A 31 19.93 -7.29 -7.06
CA ASN A 31 21.30 -6.75 -7.16
C ASN A 31 21.38 -5.47 -8.00
N ASP A 32 20.31 -5.11 -8.72
CA ASP A 32 20.23 -3.93 -9.58
C ASP A 32 19.31 -2.87 -8.94
N PHE A 33 19.90 -2.04 -8.08
CA PHE A 33 19.18 -0.94 -7.42
C PHE A 33 18.80 0.19 -8.37
N ARG A 34 19.45 0.30 -9.54
CA ARG A 34 19.17 1.37 -10.49
C ARG A 34 17.76 1.23 -11.06
N LYS A 35 17.33 0.02 -11.40
CA LYS A 35 15.96 -0.25 -11.86
C LYS A 35 14.91 0.05 -10.79
N ALA A 36 15.21 -0.30 -9.54
CA ALA A 36 14.34 0.01 -8.42
C ALA A 36 14.16 1.52 -8.23
N LEU A 37 15.24 2.28 -8.28
CA LEU A 37 15.21 3.74 -8.18
C LEU A 37 14.50 4.40 -9.36
N GLN A 38 14.72 3.92 -10.58
CA GLN A 38 13.98 4.39 -11.77
C GLN A 38 12.48 4.13 -11.65
N LYS A 39 12.09 2.98 -11.08
CA LYS A 39 10.68 2.67 -10.83
C LYS A 39 10.07 3.62 -9.80
N ILE A 40 10.80 3.91 -8.72
CA ILE A 40 10.37 4.88 -7.70
C ILE A 40 10.20 6.26 -8.31
N ASP A 41 11.20 6.73 -9.08
CA ASP A 41 11.17 8.03 -9.75
C ASP A 41 9.95 8.17 -10.67
N ALA A 42 9.70 7.15 -11.50
CA ALA A 42 8.52 7.11 -12.38
C ALA A 42 7.20 7.09 -11.62
N GLU A 43 7.10 6.39 -10.49
CA GLU A 43 5.90 6.37 -9.65
C GLU A 43 5.66 7.68 -8.88
N THR A 44 6.73 8.40 -8.53
CA THR A 44 6.61 9.69 -7.80
C THR A 44 6.46 10.90 -8.70
N SER A 45 6.83 10.79 -9.98
CA SER A 45 6.82 11.92 -10.92
C SER A 45 5.40 12.38 -11.26
N ASP A 46 4.50 11.44 -11.56
CA ASP A 46 3.13 11.73 -11.99
C ASP A 46 2.10 11.14 -11.02
N TYR A 47 1.69 11.94 -10.03
CA TYR A 47 0.68 11.51 -9.05
C TYR A 47 -0.51 12.46 -9.00
N TYR A 48 -1.69 11.89 -8.74
CA TYR A 48 -2.92 12.64 -8.51
C TYR A 48 -3.31 12.53 -7.04
N ILE A 49 -3.63 13.67 -6.41
CA ILE A 49 -4.28 13.70 -5.09
C ILE A 49 -5.78 13.79 -5.30
N VAL A 50 -6.52 12.82 -4.77
CA VAL A 50 -7.99 12.80 -4.83
C VAL A 50 -8.55 12.93 -3.42
N GLY A 51 -9.29 14.03 -3.18
CA GLY A 51 -10.07 14.22 -1.97
C GLY A 51 -11.45 13.60 -2.12
N PHE A 52 -11.90 12.83 -1.12
CA PHE A 52 -13.25 12.27 -1.07
C PHE A 52 -13.79 12.29 0.36
N TYR A 53 -15.12 12.38 0.47
CA TYR A 53 -15.81 12.16 1.73
C TYR A 53 -16.40 10.76 1.76
N SER A 54 -16.36 10.13 2.93
CA SER A 54 -17.05 8.85 3.12
C SER A 54 -18.56 9.07 3.09
N ASN A 55 -19.25 8.30 2.25
CA ASN A 55 -20.71 8.23 2.28
C ASN A 55 -21.25 7.43 3.47
N ASN A 56 -20.39 6.70 4.19
CA ASN A 56 -20.77 5.97 5.40
C ASN A 56 -20.72 6.89 6.64
N PRO A 57 -21.86 7.21 7.27
CA PRO A 57 -21.91 8.01 8.49
C PRO A 57 -21.57 7.20 9.75
N ASP A 58 -21.56 5.87 9.68
CA ASP A 58 -21.34 5.02 10.85
C ASP A 58 -19.90 5.15 11.39
N PRO A 59 -19.71 5.62 12.64
CA PRO A 59 -18.42 5.73 13.28
C PRO A 59 -17.88 4.39 13.83
N LEU A 60 -18.73 3.37 13.99
CA LEU A 60 -18.33 2.04 14.48
C LEU A 60 -17.58 1.24 13.41
N LYS A 61 -17.87 1.50 12.13
CA LYS A 61 -17.14 0.90 11.01
C LYS A 61 -15.80 1.61 10.77
N LYS A 62 -14.83 1.28 11.64
CA LYS A 62 -13.49 1.89 11.67
C LYS A 62 -12.68 1.65 10.40
N ARG A 63 -12.68 0.42 9.87
CA ARG A 63 -11.92 0.08 8.65
C ARG A 63 -12.75 0.38 7.41
N ARG A 64 -12.27 1.30 6.58
CA ARG A 64 -12.93 1.73 5.34
C ARG A 64 -12.06 1.36 4.15
N LYS A 65 -12.59 0.50 3.27
CA LYS A 65 -11.93 0.09 2.01
C LYS A 65 -12.00 1.25 1.01
N ILE A 66 -10.90 1.45 0.28
CA ILE A 66 -10.79 2.35 -0.85
C ILE A 66 -10.65 1.48 -2.11
N GLU A 67 -11.33 1.86 -3.19
CA GLU A 67 -11.20 1.21 -4.47
C GLU A 67 -11.19 2.28 -5.57
N VAL A 68 -10.09 2.32 -6.33
CA VAL A 68 -9.92 3.27 -7.43
C VAL A 68 -10.10 2.53 -8.75
N ARG A 69 -11.02 3.01 -9.59
CA ARG A 69 -11.28 2.46 -10.93
C ARG A 69 -11.00 3.51 -11.98
N VAL A 70 -10.19 3.15 -12.98
CA VAL A 70 -9.85 4.00 -14.12
C VAL A 70 -10.51 3.49 -15.38
N LYS A 71 -10.92 4.41 -16.27
CA LYS A 71 -11.55 4.03 -17.55
C LYS A 71 -10.52 3.68 -18.63
N ARG A 72 -9.30 4.18 -18.52
CA ARG A 72 -8.23 3.97 -19.50
C ARG A 72 -7.63 2.57 -19.35
N SER A 73 -7.59 1.82 -20.44
CA SER A 73 -7.00 0.48 -20.49
C SER A 73 -5.47 0.53 -20.43
N GLY A 74 -4.86 -0.52 -19.86
CA GLY A 74 -3.40 -0.67 -19.80
C GLY A 74 -2.69 0.17 -18.74
N MET A 75 -3.43 0.77 -17.81
CA MET A 75 -2.86 1.50 -16.68
C MET A 75 -2.72 0.62 -15.43
N ASN A 76 -1.56 0.70 -14.79
CA ASN A 76 -1.37 0.16 -13.44
C ASN A 76 -1.73 1.25 -12.42
N VAL A 77 -2.64 0.93 -11.50
CA VAL A 77 -3.15 1.89 -10.51
C VAL A 77 -2.69 1.48 -9.12
N PHE A 78 -1.84 2.29 -8.51
CA PHE A 78 -1.40 2.12 -7.13
C PHE A 78 -2.16 3.08 -6.23
N HIS A 79 -2.73 2.56 -5.15
CA HIS A 79 -3.49 3.35 -4.19
C HIS A 79 -3.52 2.65 -2.83
N LYS A 80 -3.71 3.43 -1.77
CA LYS A 80 -3.94 2.89 -0.43
C LYS A 80 -5.25 2.11 -0.41
N THR A 81 -5.24 0.84 0.00
CA THR A 81 -6.43 -0.03 -0.09
C THR A 81 -7.45 0.22 1.02
N PHE A 82 -7.04 0.75 2.17
CA PHE A 82 -7.96 1.09 3.25
C PHE A 82 -7.42 2.19 4.17
N TYR A 83 -8.29 2.81 4.94
CA TYR A 83 -7.91 3.64 6.09
C TYR A 83 -8.73 3.24 7.32
N THR A 84 -8.24 3.66 8.49
CA THR A 84 -8.89 3.43 9.77
C THR A 84 -9.23 4.76 10.42
N LEU A 85 -10.42 4.85 11.01
CA LEU A 85 -10.77 5.98 11.86
C LEU A 85 -10.04 5.90 13.19
N ARG A 86 -9.67 7.06 13.73
CA ARG A 86 -9.20 7.15 15.12
C ARG A 86 -10.34 6.69 16.04
N PRO A 87 -10.04 5.91 17.11
CA PRO A 87 -11.01 5.65 18.16
C PRO A 87 -11.58 6.98 18.69
N PRO A 88 -12.88 7.05 19.02
CA PRO A 88 -13.38 8.20 19.76
C PRO A 88 -12.60 8.33 21.07
N ASP A 89 -12.22 9.56 21.44
CA ASP A 89 -11.63 9.80 22.75
C ASP A 89 -12.61 9.28 23.80
N SER A 90 -12.14 8.37 24.65
CA SER A 90 -12.89 8.06 25.87
C SER A 90 -12.89 9.34 26.68
N LYS A 91 -14.04 10.04 26.73
CA LYS A 91 -14.20 11.14 27.69
C LYS A 91 -13.80 10.58 29.06
N LYS A 92 -12.81 11.23 29.69
CA LYS A 92 -12.42 10.96 31.08
C LYS A 92 -13.62 11.15 32.00
#